data_AF-A0A9E2S3M6-F1
#
_entry.id   AF-A0A9E2S3M6-F1
#
_cell.length_a   1.000
_cell.length_b   1.000
_cell.length_c   1.000
_cell.angle_alpha   90.00
_cell.angle_beta   90.00
_cell.angle_gamma   90.00
#
_symmetry.space_group_name_H-M   'P 1'
#
loop_
_entity.id
_entity.type
_entity.pdbx_description
1 polymer ?
#
loop_
_entity_poly.entity_id
_entity_poly.type
_entity_poly.pdbx_seq_one_letter_code
_entity_poly.pdbx_strand_id
1 'polypeptide(L)'
;MIKLSVRVLGVLLASVFTLQYAVAQDAAPSSERDKVGYMLGLDAGRAVGPGYPELDLAAFQRAVESTLNGDAPLLSIEDARKTSQALMANIIARSSGKPGAALDREKAGLLMGTTTARTLINARGQFDMPMFMRGLKDGAVPPSKPLMDAAEVEQVRGALAARLATVQADQRKQQGETAQQEEQAFFAKNKLVKGVFTTPSGLQYSVLRQGNGVRPKPGQRVRVNYVGTLLNGKKFDSSYDRGEPAEFSLDQVIKGWTEGVGMMPIGAKYRFWVPAALGYGERGAGRDIPPNATLMFDVELLGVE
;
A
#
# COMPACT_ATOMS: atom_id res chain seq x y z
N MET A 1 -58.39 -16.38 52.05
CA MET A 1 -57.06 -16.99 52.21
C MET A 1 -56.88 -18.05 51.14
N ILE A 2 -55.91 -17.92 50.25
CA ILE A 2 -55.07 -18.97 49.62
C ILE A 2 -54.09 -18.22 48.70
N LYS A 3 -52.80 -18.25 49.05
CA LYS A 3 -51.69 -17.84 48.19
C LYS A 3 -51.35 -19.03 47.30
N LEU A 4 -51.16 -18.82 45.99
CA LEU A 4 -50.47 -19.80 45.14
C LEU A 4 -49.30 -19.12 44.41
N SER A 5 -48.12 -19.64 44.70
CA SER A 5 -46.82 -19.25 44.17
C SER A 5 -46.66 -19.71 42.72
N VAL A 6 -46.19 -18.83 41.83
CA VAL A 6 -45.59 -19.23 40.55
C VAL A 6 -44.07 -19.20 40.73
N ARG A 7 -43.46 -20.38 40.71
CA ARG A 7 -42.02 -20.60 40.72
C ARG A 7 -41.63 -21.25 39.39
N VAL A 8 -40.54 -20.73 38.81
CA VAL A 8 -39.66 -21.33 37.78
C VAL A 8 -40.18 -21.33 36.34
N LEU A 9 -39.73 -20.33 35.57
CA LEU A 9 -39.24 -20.56 34.21
C LEU A 9 -38.22 -19.47 33.88
N GLY A 10 -36.93 -19.79 33.92
CA GLY A 10 -35.90 -18.78 33.73
C GLY A 10 -34.47 -19.30 33.77
N VAL A 11 -34.19 -20.49 33.23
CA VAL A 11 -32.80 -20.93 32.95
C VAL A 11 -32.87 -21.93 31.79
N LEU A 12 -32.67 -21.48 30.53
CA LEU A 12 -32.31 -22.37 29.40
C LEU A 12 -31.94 -21.64 28.08
N LEU A 13 -31.60 -20.35 28.12
CA LEU A 13 -31.19 -19.59 26.91
C LEU A 13 -29.72 -19.18 26.88
N ALA A 14 -28.99 -19.27 28.00
CA ALA A 14 -27.56 -18.93 28.04
C ALA A 14 -26.64 -20.09 27.59
N SER A 15 -27.07 -21.34 27.75
CA SER A 15 -26.25 -22.53 27.48
C SER A 15 -26.13 -22.89 26.00
N VAL A 16 -27.10 -22.53 25.16
CA VAL A 16 -27.08 -22.80 23.72
C VAL A 16 -26.13 -21.83 22.99
N PHE A 17 -26.11 -20.55 23.40
CA PHE A 17 -25.21 -19.55 22.84
C PHE A 17 -23.74 -19.83 23.17
N THR A 18 -23.44 -20.34 24.37
CA THR A 18 -22.08 -20.74 24.74
C THR A 18 -21.62 -22.01 24.02
N LEU A 19 -22.53 -22.96 23.74
CA LEU A 19 -22.18 -24.19 23.03
C LEU A 19 -21.80 -23.91 21.56
N GLN A 20 -22.57 -23.06 20.87
CA GLN A 20 -22.33 -22.80 19.44
C GLN A 20 -21.06 -21.99 19.18
N TYR A 21 -20.67 -21.11 20.12
CA TYR A 21 -19.39 -20.39 20.08
C TYR A 21 -18.18 -21.29 20.39
N ALA A 22 -18.32 -22.25 21.31
CA ALA A 22 -17.24 -23.16 21.67
C ALA A 22 -16.95 -24.21 20.58
N VAL A 23 -17.99 -24.71 19.89
CA VAL A 23 -17.84 -25.71 18.81
C VAL A 23 -17.11 -25.14 17.58
N ALA A 24 -17.18 -23.82 17.36
CA ALA A 24 -16.50 -23.16 16.24
C ALA A 24 -14.97 -23.05 16.42
N GLN A 25 -14.44 -23.10 17.65
CA GLN A 25 -13.00 -22.87 17.92
C GLN A 25 -12.09 -24.07 17.62
N ASP A 26 -12.65 -25.28 17.50
CA ASP A 26 -11.93 -26.51 17.14
C ASP A 26 -12.33 -27.06 15.75
N ALA A 27 -13.16 -26.34 15.01
CA ALA A 27 -13.54 -26.72 13.65
C ALA A 27 -12.37 -26.51 12.68
N ALA A 28 -12.16 -27.48 11.78
CA ALA A 28 -11.24 -27.31 10.67
C ALA A 28 -11.70 -26.15 9.76
N PRO A 29 -10.77 -25.42 9.12
CA PRO A 29 -11.14 -24.36 8.17
C PRO A 29 -12.12 -24.89 7.12
N SER A 30 -13.32 -24.31 7.07
CA SER A 30 -14.43 -24.84 6.27
C SER A 30 -14.69 -24.04 5.00
N SER A 31 -14.39 -22.74 5.03
CA SER A 31 -14.51 -21.82 3.90
C SER A 31 -13.16 -21.44 3.32
N GLU A 32 -13.14 -20.90 2.09
CA GLU A 32 -11.94 -20.31 1.51
C GLU A 32 -11.37 -19.18 2.38
N ARG A 33 -12.23 -18.36 3.01
CA ARG A 33 -11.80 -17.28 3.91
C ARG A 33 -11.20 -17.84 5.20
N ASP A 34 -11.72 -18.95 5.70
CA ASP A 34 -11.20 -19.65 6.87
C ASP A 34 -9.80 -20.17 6.57
N LYS A 35 -9.64 -20.85 5.43
CA LYS A 35 -8.36 -21.41 4.99
C LYS A 35 -7.31 -20.33 4.77
N VAL A 36 -7.68 -19.25 4.10
CA VAL A 36 -6.80 -18.09 3.93
C VAL A 36 -6.43 -17.48 5.29
N GLY A 37 -7.40 -17.32 6.19
CA GLY A 37 -7.16 -16.83 7.56
C GLY A 37 -6.17 -17.72 8.29
N TYR A 38 -6.45 -19.02 8.35
CA TYR A 38 -5.60 -19.99 9.01
C TYR A 38 -4.18 -20.02 8.44
N MET A 39 -4.03 -20.02 7.12
CA MET A 39 -2.74 -19.96 6.44
C MET A 39 -1.95 -18.70 6.81
N LEU A 40 -2.57 -17.51 6.71
CA LEU A 40 -1.94 -16.23 7.08
C LEU A 40 -1.57 -16.21 8.56
N GLY A 41 -2.41 -16.80 9.41
CA GLY A 41 -2.17 -16.99 10.82
C GLY A 41 -0.94 -17.85 11.07
N LEU A 42 -0.84 -19.02 10.43
CA LEU A 42 0.31 -19.91 10.56
C LEU A 42 1.63 -19.19 10.22
N ASP A 43 1.64 -18.44 9.12
CA ASP A 43 2.82 -17.68 8.69
C ASP A 43 3.17 -16.56 9.69
N ALA A 44 2.16 -15.83 10.20
CA ALA A 44 2.37 -14.84 11.25
C ALA A 44 2.87 -15.47 12.56
N GLY A 45 2.33 -16.63 12.94
CA GLY A 45 2.70 -17.33 14.17
C GLY A 45 4.16 -17.79 14.14
N ARG A 46 4.58 -18.37 13.02
CA ARG A 46 5.98 -18.75 12.77
C ARG A 46 6.91 -17.53 12.80
N ALA A 47 6.47 -16.40 12.26
CA ALA A 47 7.26 -15.16 12.26
C ALA A 47 7.39 -14.54 13.66
N VAL A 48 6.35 -14.62 14.49
CA VAL A 48 6.39 -14.18 15.89
C VAL A 48 7.30 -15.09 16.73
N GLY A 49 7.28 -16.40 16.46
CA GLY A 49 8.24 -17.37 16.98
C GLY A 49 8.44 -17.28 18.51
N PRO A 50 9.69 -17.19 19.01
CA PRO A 50 9.99 -17.15 20.45
C PRO A 50 9.41 -15.95 21.21
N GLY A 51 8.99 -14.89 20.50
CA GLY A 51 8.37 -13.71 21.11
C GLY A 51 6.90 -13.92 21.49
N TYR A 52 6.25 -14.99 21.02
CA TYR A 52 4.82 -15.25 21.25
C TYR A 52 4.39 -15.20 22.73
N PRO A 53 5.14 -15.80 23.69
CA PRO A 53 4.76 -15.73 25.10
C PRO A 53 4.81 -14.32 25.70
N GLU A 54 5.48 -13.37 25.05
CA GLU A 54 5.58 -11.98 25.50
C GLU A 54 4.39 -11.12 25.02
N LEU A 55 3.54 -11.65 24.15
CA LEU A 55 2.43 -10.88 23.59
C LEU A 55 1.15 -11.03 24.41
N ASP A 56 0.43 -9.94 24.55
CA ASP A 56 -1.01 -9.98 24.81
C ASP A 56 -1.73 -10.18 23.47
N LEU A 57 -2.40 -11.32 23.32
CA LEU A 57 -3.06 -11.70 22.06
C LEU A 57 -4.35 -10.91 21.81
N ALA A 58 -5.02 -10.42 22.86
CA ALA A 58 -6.20 -9.57 22.70
C ALA A 58 -5.78 -8.19 22.21
N ALA A 59 -4.68 -7.66 22.75
CA ALA A 59 -4.08 -6.42 22.26
C ALA A 59 -3.57 -6.58 20.81
N PHE A 60 -2.91 -7.71 20.51
CA PHE A 60 -2.50 -8.04 19.15
C PHE A 60 -3.68 -8.05 18.17
N GLN A 61 -4.73 -8.81 18.45
CA GLN A 61 -5.91 -8.87 17.59
C GLN A 61 -6.54 -7.48 17.41
N ARG A 62 -6.71 -6.72 18.50
CA ARG A 62 -7.27 -5.36 18.46
C ARG A 62 -6.45 -4.44 17.55
N ALA A 63 -5.12 -4.52 17.61
CA ALA A 63 -4.25 -3.74 16.74
C ALA A 63 -4.32 -4.19 15.28
N VAL A 64 -4.49 -5.49 15.02
CA VAL A 64 -4.72 -5.99 13.66
C VAL A 64 -6.01 -5.44 13.08
N GLU A 65 -7.12 -5.58 13.80
CA GLU A 65 -8.44 -5.11 13.37
C GLU A 65 -8.47 -3.58 13.17
N SER A 66 -7.98 -2.82 14.15
CA SER A 66 -7.91 -1.36 14.09
C SER A 66 -7.09 -0.87 12.88
N THR A 67 -5.91 -1.47 12.65
CA THR A 67 -5.05 -1.07 11.53
C THR A 67 -5.68 -1.43 10.19
N LEU A 68 -6.29 -2.63 10.07
CA LEU A 68 -6.99 -3.03 8.85
C LEU A 68 -8.21 -2.14 8.58
N ASN A 69 -8.89 -1.66 9.62
CA ASN A 69 -10.01 -0.74 9.48
C ASN A 69 -9.62 0.67 9.06
N GLY A 70 -8.34 1.04 9.23
CA GLY A 70 -7.83 2.38 8.96
C GLY A 70 -8.02 3.34 10.13
N ASP A 71 -8.22 2.80 11.34
CA ASP A 71 -8.37 3.59 12.55
C ASP A 71 -7.03 4.19 13.00
N ALA A 72 -7.08 5.15 13.93
CA ALA A 72 -5.88 5.76 14.50
C ALA A 72 -5.00 4.70 15.21
N PRO A 73 -3.65 4.85 15.17
CA PRO A 73 -2.76 3.92 15.85
C PRO A 73 -3.06 3.81 17.35
N LEU A 74 -3.19 2.58 17.84
CA LEU A 74 -3.46 2.29 19.26
C LEU A 74 -2.23 2.45 20.16
N LEU A 75 -1.06 2.70 19.58
CA LEU A 75 0.21 2.89 20.29
C LEU A 75 0.89 4.16 19.78
N SER A 76 1.34 5.01 20.70
CA SER A 76 2.09 6.22 20.36
C SER A 76 3.42 5.87 19.66
N ILE A 77 3.96 6.77 18.85
CA ILE A 77 5.25 6.55 18.17
C ILE A 77 6.37 6.34 19.19
N GLU A 78 6.35 7.10 20.29
CA GLU A 78 7.34 6.98 21.36
C GLU A 78 7.24 5.62 22.06
N ASP A 79 6.02 5.20 22.43
CA ASP A 79 5.81 3.90 23.07
C ASP A 79 6.14 2.74 22.12
N ALA A 80 5.80 2.85 20.84
CA ALA A 80 6.14 1.86 19.83
C ALA A 80 7.67 1.69 19.72
N ARG A 81 8.42 2.80 19.71
CA ARG A 81 9.88 2.77 19.67
C ARG A 81 10.48 2.12 20.92
N LYS A 82 10.04 2.53 22.11
CA LYS A 82 10.53 1.97 23.39
C LYS A 82 10.20 0.47 23.49
N THR A 83 8.97 0.09 23.14
CA THR A 83 8.51 -1.29 23.17
C THR A 83 9.28 -2.16 22.18
N SER A 84 9.51 -1.66 20.96
CA SER A 84 10.32 -2.37 19.95
C SER A 84 11.74 -2.63 20.41
N GLN A 85 12.39 -1.63 21.04
CA GLN A 85 13.73 -1.79 21.60
C GLN A 85 13.77 -2.82 22.73
N ALA A 86 12.80 -2.78 23.64
CA ALA A 86 12.70 -3.72 24.76
C ALA A 86 12.43 -5.16 24.28
N LEU A 87 11.53 -5.34 23.31
CA LEU A 87 11.24 -6.64 22.71
C LEU A 87 12.48 -7.24 22.03
N MET A 88 13.22 -6.44 21.25
CA MET A 88 14.47 -6.90 20.62
C MET A 88 15.54 -7.27 21.65
N ALA A 89 15.69 -6.48 22.71
CA ALA A 89 16.62 -6.80 23.80
C ALA A 89 16.25 -8.13 24.49
N ASN A 90 14.96 -8.39 24.70
CA ASN A 90 14.46 -9.65 25.28
C ASN A 90 14.73 -10.85 24.37
N ILE A 91 14.50 -10.72 23.08
CA ILE A 91 14.80 -11.77 22.09
C ILE A 91 16.30 -12.11 22.11
N ILE A 92 17.18 -11.11 22.13
CA ILE A 92 18.65 -11.29 22.18
C ILE A 92 19.08 -11.92 23.51
N ALA A 93 18.52 -11.46 24.64
CA ALA A 93 18.83 -12.02 25.95
C ALA A 93 18.50 -13.51 26.00
N ARG A 94 17.29 -13.87 25.56
CA ARG A 94 16.81 -15.27 25.57
C ARG A 94 17.55 -16.16 24.58
N SER A 95 17.88 -15.67 23.39
CA SER A 95 18.71 -16.44 22.45
C SER A 95 20.12 -16.71 23.00
N SER A 96 20.59 -15.88 23.93
CA SER A 96 21.85 -16.04 24.67
C SER A 96 21.68 -16.78 26.01
N GLY A 97 20.53 -17.41 26.27
CA GLY A 97 20.25 -18.14 27.51
C GLY A 97 20.04 -17.26 28.76
N LYS A 98 19.93 -15.94 28.60
CA LYS A 98 19.67 -14.99 29.69
C LYS A 98 18.17 -14.69 29.81
N PRO A 99 17.65 -14.45 31.03
CA PRO A 99 16.29 -13.98 31.20
C PRO A 99 16.12 -12.60 30.55
N GLY A 100 14.97 -12.38 29.92
CA GLY A 100 14.59 -11.06 29.41
C GLY A 100 14.22 -10.10 30.55
N ALA A 101 14.22 -8.80 30.25
CA ALA A 101 13.72 -7.77 31.14
C ALA A 101 12.18 -7.72 31.13
N ALA A 102 11.60 -7.04 32.13
CA ALA A 102 10.16 -6.78 32.17
C ALA A 102 9.71 -6.01 30.92
N LEU A 103 8.70 -6.54 30.23
CA LEU A 103 8.10 -5.96 29.03
C LEU A 103 6.60 -5.80 29.24
N ASP A 104 6.06 -4.66 28.83
CA ASP A 104 4.63 -4.43 28.75
C ASP A 104 4.04 -5.28 27.61
N ARG A 105 3.37 -6.37 27.99
CA ARG A 105 2.81 -7.36 27.04
C ARG A 105 1.67 -6.79 26.21
N GLU A 106 0.91 -5.83 26.74
CA GLU A 106 -0.15 -5.16 25.99
C GLU A 106 0.46 -4.32 24.89
N LYS A 107 1.45 -3.48 25.21
CA LYS A 107 2.17 -2.68 24.20
C LYS A 107 2.88 -3.56 23.17
N ALA A 108 3.50 -4.67 23.60
CA ALA A 108 4.12 -5.63 22.71
C ALA A 108 3.11 -6.26 21.74
N GLY A 109 1.94 -6.64 22.27
CA GLY A 109 0.80 -7.12 21.46
C GLY A 109 0.36 -6.07 20.44
N LEU A 110 0.10 -4.83 20.86
CA LEU A 110 -0.29 -3.73 19.97
C LEU A 110 0.74 -3.50 18.85
N LEU A 111 2.02 -3.42 19.21
CA LEU A 111 3.12 -3.21 18.26
C LEU A 111 3.20 -4.32 17.21
N MET A 112 3.19 -5.58 17.67
CA MET A 112 3.27 -6.74 16.78
C MET A 112 2.02 -6.84 15.91
N GLY A 113 0.84 -6.61 16.48
CA GLY A 113 -0.43 -6.61 15.74
C GLY A 113 -0.46 -5.56 14.64
N THR A 114 -0.05 -4.32 14.92
CA THR A 114 0.06 -3.27 13.89
C THR A 114 1.07 -3.64 12.80
N THR A 115 2.20 -4.26 13.17
CA THR A 115 3.23 -4.67 12.20
C THR A 115 2.71 -5.76 11.28
N THR A 116 2.05 -6.78 11.83
CA THR A 116 1.40 -7.85 11.06
C THR A 116 0.26 -7.32 10.20
N ALA A 117 -0.58 -6.42 10.71
CA ALA A 117 -1.69 -5.86 9.94
C ALA A 117 -1.24 -5.17 8.64
N ARG A 118 -0.09 -4.48 8.67
CA ARG A 118 0.49 -3.82 7.49
C ARG A 118 0.85 -4.81 6.38
N THR A 119 1.25 -6.04 6.72
CA THR A 119 1.51 -7.08 5.72
C THR A 119 0.22 -7.67 5.16
N LEU A 120 -0.85 -7.66 5.95
CA LEU A 120 -2.15 -8.21 5.60
C LEU A 120 -3.06 -7.24 4.83
N ILE A 121 -2.65 -5.97 4.66
CA ILE A 121 -3.54 -4.92 4.12
C ILE A 121 -4.07 -5.24 2.72
N ASN A 122 -3.27 -5.89 1.88
CA ASN A 122 -3.66 -6.31 0.53
C ASN A 122 -4.63 -7.50 0.54
N ALA A 123 -4.67 -8.27 1.63
CA ALA A 123 -5.61 -9.37 1.84
C ALA A 123 -6.82 -8.95 2.68
N ARG A 124 -7.01 -7.65 2.97
CA ARG A 124 -8.15 -7.15 3.74
C ARG A 124 -9.47 -7.66 3.15
N GLY A 125 -10.31 -8.24 4.00
CA GLY A 125 -11.61 -8.81 3.61
C GLY A 125 -11.53 -10.19 2.92
N GLN A 126 -10.34 -10.73 2.65
CA GLN A 126 -10.16 -12.04 2.01
C GLN A 126 -10.04 -13.19 3.02
N PHE A 127 -10.02 -12.89 4.32
CA PHE A 127 -9.79 -13.88 5.37
C PHE A 127 -10.75 -13.72 6.55
N ASP A 128 -10.81 -14.76 7.38
CA ASP A 128 -11.54 -14.79 8.65
C ASP A 128 -10.59 -14.57 9.85
N MET A 129 -10.93 -13.64 10.73
CA MET A 129 -10.06 -13.23 11.85
C MET A 129 -9.95 -14.31 12.94
N PRO A 130 -11.05 -14.95 13.39
CA PRO A 130 -10.96 -16.13 14.27
C PRO A 130 -10.00 -17.20 13.74
N MET A 131 -10.10 -17.56 12.46
CA MET A 131 -9.22 -18.56 11.86
C MET A 131 -7.77 -18.08 11.73
N PHE A 132 -7.57 -16.79 11.46
CA PHE A 132 -6.24 -16.18 11.53
C PHE A 132 -5.61 -16.29 12.92
N MET A 133 -6.35 -15.98 13.98
CA MET A 133 -5.84 -16.10 15.36
C MET A 133 -5.57 -17.56 15.74
N ARG A 134 -6.39 -18.50 15.24
CA ARG A 134 -6.14 -19.94 15.40
C ARG A 134 -4.84 -20.35 14.72
N GLY A 135 -4.63 -19.94 13.47
CA GLY A 135 -3.39 -20.17 12.74
C GLY A 135 -2.17 -19.53 13.43
N LEU A 136 -2.31 -18.31 13.96
CA LEU A 136 -1.26 -17.61 14.71
C LEU A 136 -0.77 -18.45 15.89
N LYS A 137 -1.71 -18.99 16.68
CA LYS A 137 -1.40 -19.84 17.82
C LYS A 137 -0.71 -21.14 17.39
N ASP A 138 -1.27 -21.82 16.40
CA ASP A 138 -0.75 -23.10 15.91
C ASP A 138 0.63 -22.92 15.25
N GLY A 139 0.90 -21.78 14.62
CA GLY A 139 2.20 -21.47 14.01
C GLY A 139 3.29 -21.11 15.02
N ALA A 140 2.92 -20.54 16.17
CA ALA A 140 3.87 -19.98 17.14
C ALA A 140 4.33 -20.96 18.23
N VAL A 141 3.55 -22.00 18.52
CA VAL A 141 3.81 -22.90 19.67
C VAL A 141 4.03 -24.35 19.22
N PRO A 142 5.28 -24.79 19.00
CA PRO A 142 5.58 -26.20 18.75
C PRO A 142 5.60 -27.04 20.05
N PRO A 143 5.22 -28.34 20.01
CA PRO A 143 4.63 -29.03 18.86
C PRO A 143 3.16 -28.64 18.69
N SER A 144 2.80 -28.16 17.51
CA SER A 144 1.42 -27.99 17.10
C SER A 144 1.06 -29.05 16.07
N LYS A 145 -0.23 -29.38 15.99
CA LYS A 145 -0.80 -30.18 14.90
C LYS A 145 -1.63 -29.23 14.03
N PRO A 146 -1.07 -28.69 12.94
CA PRO A 146 -1.80 -27.78 12.07
C PRO A 146 -3.09 -28.41 11.54
N LEU A 147 -4.13 -27.59 11.38
CA LEU A 147 -5.44 -27.97 10.84
C LEU A 147 -5.43 -28.14 9.32
N MET A 148 -4.40 -27.61 8.65
CA MET A 148 -4.12 -27.77 7.22
C MET A 148 -2.71 -28.34 7.07
N ASP A 149 -2.53 -29.29 6.16
CA ASP A 149 -1.20 -29.81 5.85
C ASP A 149 -0.39 -28.84 4.97
N ALA A 150 0.88 -29.17 4.72
CA ALA A 150 1.79 -28.31 3.97
C ALA A 150 1.37 -28.13 2.50
N ALA A 151 0.77 -29.15 1.87
CA ALA A 151 0.33 -29.08 0.48
C ALA A 151 -0.91 -28.20 0.35
N GLU A 152 -1.86 -28.33 1.29
CA GLU A 152 -3.05 -27.50 1.34
C GLU A 152 -2.69 -26.03 1.60
N VAL A 153 -1.77 -25.75 2.54
CA VAL A 153 -1.25 -24.40 2.79
C VAL A 153 -0.67 -23.78 1.52
N GLU A 154 0.13 -24.52 0.75
CA GLU A 154 0.73 -24.01 -0.49
C GLU A 154 -0.31 -23.78 -1.59
N GLN A 155 -1.31 -24.67 -1.71
CA GLN A 155 -2.41 -24.50 -2.64
C GLN A 155 -3.22 -23.23 -2.35
N VAL A 156 -3.56 -23.00 -1.08
CA VAL A 156 -4.31 -21.80 -0.65
C VAL A 156 -3.48 -20.54 -0.86
N ARG A 157 -2.17 -20.60 -0.61
CA ARG A 157 -1.24 -19.49 -0.89
C ARG A 157 -1.22 -19.12 -2.37
N GLY A 158 -1.07 -20.12 -3.24
CA GLY A 158 -1.09 -19.92 -4.70
C GLY A 158 -2.42 -19.33 -5.18
N ALA A 159 -3.54 -19.85 -4.67
CA ALA A 159 -4.87 -19.35 -5.02
C ALA A 159 -5.09 -17.89 -4.56
N LEU A 160 -4.66 -17.54 -3.35
CA LEU A 160 -4.70 -16.16 -2.86
C LEU A 160 -3.83 -15.25 -3.72
N ALA A 161 -2.59 -15.66 -4.04
CA ALA A 161 -1.68 -14.87 -4.86
C ALA A 161 -2.27 -14.59 -6.25
N ALA A 162 -2.83 -15.61 -6.91
CA ALA A 162 -3.51 -15.46 -8.19
C ALA A 162 -4.71 -14.50 -8.10
N ARG A 163 -5.56 -14.64 -7.07
CA ARG A 163 -6.70 -13.73 -6.85
C ARG A 163 -6.26 -12.29 -6.65
N LEU A 164 -5.25 -12.06 -5.81
CA LEU A 164 -4.71 -10.72 -5.57
C LEU A 164 -4.10 -10.12 -6.84
N ALA A 165 -3.43 -10.93 -7.66
CA ALA A 165 -2.91 -10.48 -8.95
C ALA A 165 -4.04 -10.05 -9.92
N THR A 166 -5.13 -10.82 -9.98
CA THR A 166 -6.32 -10.46 -10.78
C THR A 166 -6.96 -9.16 -10.28
N VAL A 167 -7.18 -9.04 -8.97
CA VAL A 167 -7.75 -7.82 -8.37
C VAL A 167 -6.90 -6.60 -8.68
N GLN A 168 -5.56 -6.72 -8.57
CA GLN A 168 -4.65 -5.63 -8.92
C GLN A 168 -4.65 -5.32 -10.41
N ALA A 169 -4.77 -6.32 -11.29
CA ALA A 169 -4.88 -6.11 -12.72
C ALA A 169 -6.18 -5.37 -13.09
N ASP A 170 -7.31 -5.79 -12.53
CA ASP A 170 -8.62 -5.17 -12.75
C ASP A 170 -8.64 -3.73 -12.22
N GLN A 171 -8.07 -3.50 -11.03
CA GLN A 171 -7.92 -2.15 -10.47
C GLN A 171 -7.07 -1.26 -11.38
N ARG A 172 -5.92 -1.75 -11.87
CA ARG A 172 -5.07 -0.99 -12.80
C ARG A 172 -5.80 -0.69 -14.11
N LYS A 173 -6.57 -1.64 -14.63
CA LYS A 173 -7.37 -1.45 -15.83
C LYS A 173 -8.43 -0.36 -15.62
N GLN A 174 -9.21 -0.44 -14.55
CA GLN A 174 -10.24 0.55 -14.21
C GLN A 174 -9.64 1.94 -13.96
N GLN A 175 -8.49 2.01 -13.28
CA GLN A 175 -7.74 3.26 -13.10
C GLN A 175 -7.31 3.85 -14.45
N GLY A 176 -6.78 3.01 -15.35
CA GLY A 176 -6.38 3.44 -16.69
C GLY A 176 -7.53 3.92 -17.56
N GLU A 177 -8.69 3.25 -17.51
CA GLU A 177 -9.91 3.68 -18.21
C GLU A 177 -10.43 5.02 -17.67
N THR A 178 -10.43 5.19 -16.34
CA THR A 178 -10.81 6.45 -15.68
C THR A 178 -9.85 7.58 -16.07
N ALA A 179 -8.54 7.33 -16.00
CA ALA A 179 -7.51 8.30 -16.36
C ALA A 179 -7.60 8.74 -17.83
N GLN A 180 -7.93 7.83 -18.75
CA GLN A 180 -8.17 8.18 -20.16
C GLN A 180 -9.35 9.14 -20.34
N GLN A 181 -10.45 8.93 -19.60
CA GLN A 181 -11.61 9.82 -19.66
C GLN A 181 -11.29 11.20 -19.07
N GLU A 182 -10.59 11.23 -17.93
CA GLU A 182 -10.12 12.46 -17.31
C GLU A 182 -9.14 13.22 -18.20
N GLU A 183 -8.21 12.52 -18.85
CA GLU A 183 -7.29 13.07 -19.84
C GLU A 183 -8.05 13.76 -20.98
N GLN A 184 -8.97 13.05 -21.65
CA GLN A 184 -9.74 13.61 -22.76
C GLN A 184 -10.51 14.87 -22.34
N ALA A 185 -11.17 14.83 -21.17
CA ALA A 185 -11.90 15.97 -20.64
C ALA A 185 -10.97 17.15 -20.30
N PHE A 186 -9.79 16.87 -19.73
CA PHE A 186 -8.80 17.87 -19.40
C PHE A 186 -8.28 18.56 -20.66
N PHE A 187 -7.76 17.81 -21.64
CA PHE A 187 -7.17 18.39 -22.85
C PHE A 187 -8.20 19.15 -23.70
N ALA A 188 -9.47 18.70 -23.72
CA ALA A 188 -10.54 19.40 -24.41
C ALA A 188 -10.85 20.78 -23.81
N LYS A 189 -10.72 20.93 -22.48
CA LYS A 189 -10.89 22.20 -21.78
C LYS A 189 -9.63 23.06 -21.82
N ASN A 190 -8.47 22.45 -21.58
CA ASN A 190 -7.20 23.16 -21.43
C ASN A 190 -6.76 23.84 -22.73
N LYS A 191 -7.06 23.26 -23.90
CA LYS A 191 -6.81 23.92 -25.21
C LYS A 191 -7.54 25.24 -25.41
N LEU A 192 -8.60 25.50 -24.64
CA LEU A 192 -9.39 26.74 -24.71
C LEU A 192 -8.81 27.84 -23.80
N VAL A 193 -7.86 27.51 -22.94
CA VAL A 193 -7.23 28.46 -22.02
C VAL A 193 -6.28 29.36 -22.80
N LYS A 194 -6.41 30.68 -22.61
CA LYS A 194 -5.54 31.67 -23.27
C LYS A 194 -4.08 31.40 -22.94
N GLY A 195 -3.24 31.33 -23.98
CA GLY A 195 -1.80 31.08 -23.85
C GLY A 195 -1.43 29.59 -23.78
N VAL A 196 -2.40 28.69 -23.88
CA VAL A 196 -2.16 27.26 -24.13
C VAL A 196 -2.12 27.01 -25.63
N PHE A 197 -1.08 26.31 -26.06
CA PHE A 197 -0.88 25.88 -27.44
C PHE A 197 -0.98 24.36 -27.50
N THR A 198 -1.53 23.82 -28.58
CA THR A 198 -1.61 22.37 -28.83
C THR A 198 -0.79 22.03 -30.07
N THR A 199 0.10 21.05 -29.99
CA THR A 199 0.86 20.55 -31.13
C THR A 199 0.09 19.47 -31.89
N PRO A 200 0.51 19.09 -33.11
CA PRO A 200 -0.14 18.01 -33.86
C PRO A 200 -0.15 16.65 -33.15
N SER A 201 0.80 16.38 -32.25
CA SER A 201 0.85 15.13 -31.47
C SER A 201 -0.14 15.12 -30.29
N GLY A 202 -0.78 16.26 -30.00
CA GLY A 202 -1.67 16.45 -28.86
C GLY A 202 -0.97 16.98 -27.61
N LEU A 203 0.36 17.18 -27.62
CA LEU A 203 1.06 17.86 -26.54
C LEU A 203 0.48 19.27 -26.36
N GLN A 204 0.15 19.63 -25.12
CA GLN A 204 -0.24 21.00 -24.79
C GLN A 204 0.84 21.68 -23.98
N TYR A 205 1.04 22.97 -24.20
CA TYR A 205 2.02 23.73 -23.44
C TYR A 205 1.62 25.20 -23.29
N SER A 206 2.22 25.87 -22.30
CA SER A 206 2.16 27.32 -22.15
C SER A 206 3.55 27.86 -21.84
N VAL A 207 3.84 29.05 -22.35
CA VAL A 207 5.12 29.71 -22.09
C VAL A 207 5.01 30.55 -20.83
N LEU A 208 5.68 30.13 -19.77
CA LEU A 208 5.71 30.86 -18.49
C LEU A 208 6.76 31.97 -18.52
N ARG A 209 7.89 31.72 -19.18
CA ARG A 209 8.95 32.70 -19.42
C ARG A 209 9.61 32.42 -20.76
N GLN A 210 9.72 33.45 -21.60
CA GLN A 210 10.45 33.35 -22.86
C GLN A 210 11.96 33.29 -22.61
N GLY A 211 12.64 32.48 -23.40
CA GLY A 211 14.11 32.47 -23.51
C GLY A 211 14.54 33.07 -24.84
N ASN A 212 15.84 33.32 -24.99
CA ASN A 212 16.42 33.92 -26.20
C ASN A 212 17.62 33.13 -26.73
N GLY A 213 17.99 32.02 -26.10
CA GLY A 213 19.08 31.18 -26.57
C GLY A 213 18.68 30.23 -27.68
N VAL A 214 19.65 29.49 -28.21
CA VAL A 214 19.43 28.47 -29.25
C VAL A 214 18.51 27.36 -28.73
N ARG A 215 17.76 26.72 -29.64
CA ARG A 215 16.97 25.53 -29.31
C ARG A 215 17.83 24.27 -29.40
N PRO A 216 17.57 23.25 -28.56
CA PRO A 216 18.24 21.95 -28.70
C PRO A 216 18.01 21.33 -30.08
N LYS A 217 19.03 20.70 -30.64
CA LYS A 217 18.89 19.82 -31.81
C LYS A 217 18.43 18.43 -31.36
N PRO A 218 17.80 17.63 -32.24
CA PRO A 218 17.44 16.25 -31.93
C PRO A 218 18.64 15.45 -31.42
N GLY A 219 18.44 14.67 -30.36
CA GLY A 219 19.48 13.82 -29.75
C GLY A 219 20.53 14.55 -28.90
N GLN A 220 20.47 15.88 -28.78
CA GLN A 220 21.37 16.60 -27.86
C GLN A 220 21.04 16.35 -26.39
N ARG A 221 22.05 16.56 -25.56
CA ARG A 221 21.87 16.62 -24.11
C ARG A 221 21.37 18.00 -23.73
N VAL A 222 20.42 18.04 -22.81
CA VAL A 222 19.86 19.26 -22.24
C VAL A 222 20.09 19.28 -20.75
N ARG A 223 20.39 20.46 -20.21
CA ARG A 223 20.43 20.70 -18.77
C ARG A 223 19.18 21.47 -18.39
N VAL A 224 18.38 20.92 -17.47
CA VAL A 224 17.07 21.47 -17.10
C VAL A 224 16.86 21.50 -15.59
N ASN A 225 16.06 22.46 -15.14
CA ASN A 225 15.33 22.32 -13.91
C ASN A 225 13.88 21.93 -14.20
N TYR A 226 13.27 21.07 -13.38
CA TYR A 226 11.88 20.70 -13.57
C TYR A 226 11.14 20.24 -12.31
N VAL A 227 9.81 20.28 -12.41
CA VAL A 227 8.87 19.62 -11.49
C VAL A 227 7.88 18.82 -12.32
N GLY A 228 7.75 17.53 -12.04
CA GLY A 228 6.75 16.64 -12.62
C GLY A 228 5.64 16.32 -11.62
N THR A 229 4.39 16.54 -12.04
CA THR A 229 3.18 16.31 -11.23
C THR A 229 2.10 15.61 -12.05
N LEU A 230 1.24 14.85 -11.38
CA LEU A 230 -0.04 14.39 -11.94
C LEU A 230 -1.06 15.54 -11.92
N LEU A 231 -2.16 15.42 -12.67
CA LEU A 231 -3.24 16.42 -12.68
C LEU A 231 -3.88 16.67 -11.31
N ASN A 232 -3.82 15.69 -10.41
CA ASN A 232 -4.29 15.83 -9.03
C ASN A 232 -3.29 16.56 -8.10
N GLY A 233 -2.18 17.07 -8.63
CA GLY A 233 -1.15 17.79 -7.89
C GLY A 233 -0.10 16.91 -7.20
N LYS A 234 -0.24 15.57 -7.24
CA LYS A 234 0.79 14.67 -6.70
C LYS A 234 2.08 14.84 -7.49
N LYS A 235 3.11 15.36 -6.82
CA LYS A 235 4.48 15.42 -7.35
C LYS A 235 5.07 14.02 -7.40
N PHE A 236 5.62 13.63 -8.56
CA PHE A 236 6.28 12.33 -8.73
C PHE A 236 7.79 12.47 -8.95
N ASP A 237 8.26 13.65 -9.40
CA ASP A 237 9.68 13.90 -9.61
C ASP A 237 9.99 15.40 -9.62
N SER A 238 11.18 15.80 -9.15
CA SER A 238 11.67 17.17 -9.23
C SER A 238 13.19 17.27 -9.10
N SER A 239 13.82 18.05 -9.97
CA SER A 239 15.24 18.40 -9.83
C SER A 239 15.49 19.33 -8.64
N TYR A 240 14.53 20.21 -8.33
CA TYR A 240 14.64 21.15 -7.21
C TYR A 240 14.70 20.42 -5.86
N ASP A 241 13.94 19.33 -5.69
CA ASP A 241 13.99 18.51 -4.47
C ASP A 241 15.36 17.81 -4.30
N ARG A 242 16.08 17.57 -5.41
CA ARG A 242 17.44 17.01 -5.38
C ARG A 242 18.52 18.07 -5.18
N GLY A 243 18.18 19.35 -5.32
CA GLY A 243 19.10 20.48 -5.13
C GLY A 243 20.03 20.77 -6.32
N GLU A 244 19.89 20.06 -7.45
CA GLU A 244 20.71 20.28 -8.63
C GLU A 244 19.93 20.08 -9.95
N PRO A 245 20.30 20.78 -11.04
CA PRO A 245 19.74 20.54 -12.37
C PRO A 245 19.95 19.11 -12.84
N ALA A 246 19.02 18.62 -13.66
CA ALA A 246 19.14 17.32 -14.29
C ALA A 246 19.62 17.45 -15.74
N GLU A 247 20.33 16.43 -16.20
CA GLU A 247 20.80 16.32 -17.58
C GLU A 247 20.20 15.11 -18.25
N PHE A 248 19.65 15.31 -19.44
CA PHE A 248 19.01 14.25 -20.20
C PHE A 248 19.41 14.33 -21.66
N SER A 249 19.56 13.17 -22.29
CA SER A 249 19.59 13.08 -23.75
C SER A 249 18.15 13.09 -24.27
N LEU A 250 17.83 13.95 -25.24
CA LEU A 250 16.45 14.11 -25.72
C LEU A 250 15.88 12.85 -26.40
N ASP A 251 16.71 11.88 -26.78
CA ASP A 251 16.32 10.57 -27.32
C ASP A 251 16.06 9.50 -26.23
N GLN A 252 16.38 9.78 -24.97
CA GLN A 252 16.23 8.85 -23.84
C GLN A 252 15.13 9.26 -22.86
N VAL A 253 14.32 10.25 -23.23
CA VAL A 253 13.18 10.74 -22.44
C VAL A 253 11.86 10.37 -23.11
N ILE A 254 10.75 10.58 -22.40
CA ILE A 254 9.41 10.37 -22.97
C ILE A 254 9.19 11.26 -24.20
N LYS A 255 8.39 10.79 -25.16
CA LYS A 255 8.16 11.47 -26.45
C LYS A 255 7.71 12.92 -26.28
N GLY A 256 6.87 13.21 -25.29
CA GLY A 256 6.41 14.55 -24.99
C GLY A 256 7.53 15.50 -24.54
N TRP A 257 8.58 14.99 -23.89
CA TRP A 257 9.77 15.76 -23.54
C TRP A 257 10.67 15.97 -24.75
N THR A 258 10.92 14.93 -25.55
CA THR A 258 11.68 15.04 -26.80
C THR A 258 11.11 16.15 -27.69
N GLU A 259 9.78 16.18 -27.83
CA GLU A 259 9.07 17.21 -28.59
C GLU A 259 9.07 18.57 -27.86
N GLY A 260 8.59 18.60 -26.62
CA GLY A 260 8.37 19.82 -25.85
C GLY A 260 9.64 20.63 -25.60
N VAL A 261 10.66 19.98 -25.05
CA VAL A 261 11.93 20.62 -24.71
C VAL A 261 12.70 21.02 -25.96
N GLY A 262 12.59 20.25 -27.05
CA GLY A 262 13.17 20.61 -28.35
C GLY A 262 12.63 21.93 -28.92
N MET A 263 11.42 22.36 -28.53
CA MET A 263 10.86 23.65 -28.92
C MET A 263 11.31 24.84 -28.05
N MET A 264 11.93 24.58 -26.90
CA MET A 264 12.30 25.62 -25.94
C MET A 264 13.60 26.32 -26.35
N PRO A 265 13.62 27.66 -26.43
CA PRO A 265 14.87 28.42 -26.40
C PRO A 265 15.55 28.24 -25.04
N ILE A 266 16.88 28.17 -24.99
CA ILE A 266 17.61 28.22 -23.71
C ILE A 266 17.21 29.50 -22.93
N GLY A 267 17.06 29.35 -21.61
CA GLY A 267 16.57 30.37 -20.67
C GLY A 267 15.04 30.37 -20.50
N ALA A 268 14.31 29.69 -21.37
CA ALA A 268 12.86 29.62 -21.30
C ALA A 268 12.38 28.73 -20.14
N LYS A 269 11.17 29.05 -19.64
CA LYS A 269 10.43 28.20 -18.72
C LYS A 269 9.04 27.93 -19.29
N TYR A 270 8.74 26.67 -19.58
CA TYR A 270 7.48 26.24 -20.16
C TYR A 270 6.75 25.33 -19.17
N ARG A 271 5.42 25.33 -19.24
CA ARG A 271 4.58 24.28 -18.68
C ARG A 271 4.11 23.37 -19.78
N PHE A 272 4.27 22.07 -19.61
CA PHE A 272 3.79 21.03 -20.51
C PHE A 272 2.69 20.21 -19.84
N TRP A 273 1.65 19.88 -20.60
CA TRP A 273 0.69 18.83 -20.29
C TRP A 273 0.85 17.75 -21.35
N VAL A 274 1.38 16.61 -20.92
CA VAL A 274 1.80 15.50 -21.77
C VAL A 274 0.71 14.43 -21.69
N PRO A 275 -0.01 14.15 -22.81
CA PRO A 275 -0.93 13.02 -22.88
C PRO A 275 -0.22 11.70 -22.60
N ALA A 276 -0.93 10.72 -22.07
CA ALA A 276 -0.37 9.43 -21.70
C ALA A 276 0.38 8.74 -22.86
N ALA A 277 -0.13 8.87 -24.08
CA ALA A 277 0.49 8.32 -25.30
C ALA A 277 1.88 8.92 -25.62
N LEU A 278 2.15 10.13 -25.13
CA LEU A 278 3.45 10.80 -25.22
C LEU A 278 4.28 10.67 -23.92
N GLY A 279 3.71 10.05 -22.89
CA GLY A 279 4.32 9.74 -21.61
C GLY A 279 4.58 8.24 -21.44
N TYR A 280 4.01 7.65 -20.38
CA TYR A 280 4.23 6.24 -20.01
C TYR A 280 3.08 5.29 -20.41
N GLY A 281 2.01 5.81 -21.02
CA GLY A 281 0.88 5.03 -21.54
C GLY A 281 0.20 4.13 -20.49
N GLU A 282 -0.39 3.04 -20.95
CA GLU A 282 -1.14 2.08 -20.13
C GLU A 282 -0.29 1.39 -19.06
N ARG A 283 1.02 1.30 -19.27
CA ARG A 283 1.93 0.66 -18.31
C ARG A 283 2.15 1.52 -17.07
N GLY A 284 2.06 2.85 -17.20
CA GLY A 284 2.52 3.77 -16.16
C GLY A 284 4.02 3.62 -15.87
N ALA A 285 4.47 4.16 -14.75
CA ALA A 285 5.88 4.06 -14.33
C ALA A 285 6.05 4.06 -12.80
N GLY A 286 6.87 3.11 -12.33
CA GLY A 286 7.18 2.96 -10.92
C GLY A 286 5.93 2.75 -10.07
N ARG A 287 5.95 3.31 -8.85
CA ARG A 287 4.79 3.32 -7.94
C ARG A 287 3.95 4.60 -8.05
N ASP A 288 4.49 5.62 -8.71
CA ASP A 288 3.95 6.98 -8.61
C ASP A 288 3.11 7.42 -9.80
N ILE A 289 3.37 6.84 -10.98
CA ILE A 289 2.66 7.18 -12.22
C ILE A 289 1.72 6.03 -12.59
N PRO A 290 0.40 6.20 -12.42
CA PRO A 290 -0.57 5.15 -12.76
C PRO A 290 -0.72 4.96 -14.28
N PRO A 291 -1.38 3.88 -14.71
CA PRO A 291 -1.79 3.67 -16.10
C PRO A 291 -2.50 4.89 -16.69
N ASN A 292 -2.13 5.23 -17.94
CA ASN A 292 -2.74 6.32 -18.71
C ASN A 292 -2.75 7.70 -18.04
N ALA A 293 -1.81 7.95 -17.14
CA ALA A 293 -1.70 9.24 -16.49
C ALA A 293 -1.24 10.34 -17.45
N THR A 294 -1.99 11.44 -17.50
CA THR A 294 -1.50 12.72 -18.01
C THR A 294 -0.44 13.28 -17.06
N LEU A 295 0.67 13.74 -17.62
CA LEU A 295 1.77 14.32 -16.86
C LEU A 295 1.81 15.83 -17.05
N MET A 296 1.94 16.59 -15.97
CA MET A 296 2.22 18.02 -16.02
C MET A 296 3.66 18.28 -15.61
N PHE A 297 4.40 19.01 -16.44
CA PHE A 297 5.77 19.42 -16.15
C PHE A 297 5.93 20.92 -16.22
N ASP A 298 6.57 21.52 -15.22
CA ASP A 298 7.20 22.82 -15.37
C ASP A 298 8.69 22.59 -15.64
N VAL A 299 9.18 23.06 -16.79
CA VAL A 299 10.57 22.84 -17.23
C VAL A 299 11.22 24.17 -17.51
N GLU A 300 12.42 24.35 -17.00
CA GLU A 300 13.31 25.47 -17.26
C GLU A 300 14.57 24.95 -17.96
N LEU A 301 14.78 25.38 -19.21
CA LEU A 301 15.93 24.95 -20.01
C LEU A 301 17.14 25.84 -19.71
N LEU A 302 18.18 25.28 -19.11
CA LEU A 302 19.37 25.99 -18.67
C LEU A 302 20.49 25.98 -19.71
N GLY A 303 20.58 24.92 -20.51
CA GLY A 303 21.63 24.78 -21.51
C GLY A 303 21.49 23.53 -22.37
N VAL A 304 22.36 23.43 -23.37
CA VAL A 304 22.49 22.29 -24.29
C VAL A 304 23.96 21.90 -24.42
N GLU A 305 24.22 20.62 -24.59
CA GLU A 305 25.56 20.03 -24.84
C GLU A 305 25.54 19.22 -26.14
#